data_AF-A0A563VL59-F1
#
_entry.id   AF-A0A563VL59-F1
#
_cell.length_a   1.000
_cell.length_b   1.000
_cell.length_c   1.000
_cell.angle_alpha   90.00
_cell.angle_beta   90.00
_cell.angle_gamma   90.00
#
_symmetry.space_group_name_H-M   'P 1'
#
loop_
_entity.id
_entity.type
_entity.pdbx_description
1 polymer ?
#
loop_
_entity_poly.entity_id
_entity_poly.type
_entity_poly.pdbx_seq_one_letter_code
_entity_poly.pdbx_strand_id
1 'polypeptide(L)'
;MYHAPIFIWADTKYLKTEPAFGRRSGIIEGVKNGFISDATFLTYLEGILNPEVKFTDEQLTNLAYKVILSKLEILKRDPSEKGYGITLEYGHTFGHGIEWLKQGKMSHGESVSFGMKIAAELAKELGLISAQDVERHYYVIEEKLGFDNPFPSEITPEKLMAAMIADNKKTGRDLRFVMLEKIGQCYNPEGDFLATVDREFVRRVVEYFIQKHEQRRSVKTYDMVVVG
;
A
#
# COMPACT_ATOMS: atom_id res chain seq x y z
N MET A 1 -3.41 24.89 -4.24
CA MET A 1 -3.28 25.07 -5.70
C MET A 1 -2.39 23.95 -6.20
N TYR A 2 -2.81 23.21 -7.22
CA TYR A 2 -1.97 22.17 -7.84
C TYR A 2 -1.10 22.83 -8.92
N HIS A 3 0.18 22.47 -8.96
CA HIS A 3 1.14 22.99 -9.93
C HIS A 3 1.89 21.84 -10.59
N ALA A 4 1.66 21.64 -11.89
CA ALA A 4 2.40 20.66 -12.66
C ALA A 4 3.84 21.16 -12.92
N PRO A 5 4.86 20.30 -12.81
CA PRO A 5 6.22 20.65 -13.20
C PRO A 5 6.31 20.80 -14.73
N ILE A 6 7.21 21.68 -15.20
CA ILE A 6 7.50 21.83 -16.64
C ILE A 6 8.36 20.70 -17.21
N PHE A 7 9.12 20.02 -16.33
CA PHE A 7 10.03 18.94 -16.68
C PHE A 7 10.33 18.10 -15.44
N ILE A 8 10.48 16.78 -15.61
CA ILE A 8 10.92 15.85 -14.58
C ILE A 8 12.16 15.14 -15.09
N TRP A 9 13.28 15.26 -14.37
CA TRP A 9 14.49 14.50 -14.62
C TRP A 9 14.69 13.46 -13.52
N ALA A 10 14.69 12.18 -13.89
CA ALA A 10 14.99 11.08 -12.99
C ALA A 10 16.29 10.38 -13.43
N ASP A 11 17.40 10.61 -12.72
CA ASP A 11 18.65 9.85 -12.91
C ASP A 11 18.65 8.59 -12.03
N THR A 12 18.48 7.44 -12.67
CA THR A 12 18.39 6.14 -11.98
C THR A 12 19.72 5.71 -11.36
N LYS A 13 20.84 6.38 -11.65
CA LYS A 13 22.12 6.14 -10.97
C LYS A 13 22.04 6.50 -9.48
N TYR A 14 21.20 7.45 -9.07
CA TYR A 14 21.02 7.79 -7.66
C TYR A 14 20.41 6.63 -6.84
N LEU A 15 19.61 5.77 -7.49
CA LEU A 15 19.01 4.60 -6.83
C LEU A 15 20.05 3.58 -6.35
N LYS A 16 21.30 3.66 -6.84
CA LYS A 16 22.40 2.80 -6.39
C LYS A 16 22.89 3.14 -5.00
N THR A 17 22.83 4.42 -4.63
CA THR A 17 23.22 4.90 -3.30
C THR A 17 22.08 4.84 -2.31
N GLU A 18 20.85 4.66 -2.79
CA GLU A 18 19.67 4.54 -1.95
C GLU A 18 19.71 3.23 -1.15
N PRO A 19 19.60 3.30 0.19
CA PRO A 19 19.49 2.12 1.02
C PRO A 19 18.34 1.20 0.58
N ALA A 20 18.44 -0.09 0.91
CA ALA A 20 17.40 -1.06 0.56
C ALA A 20 16.01 -0.64 1.05
N PHE A 21 15.90 -0.05 2.25
CA PHE A 21 14.62 0.42 2.76
C PHE A 21 13.99 1.51 1.87
N GLY A 22 14.77 2.50 1.42
CA GLY A 22 14.27 3.58 0.57
C GLY A 22 13.84 3.07 -0.81
N ARG A 23 14.58 2.11 -1.38
CA ARG A 23 14.17 1.41 -2.61
C ARG A 23 12.84 0.67 -2.43
N ARG A 24 12.65 -0.08 -1.33
CA ARG A 24 11.36 -0.72 -1.03
C ARG A 24 10.24 0.31 -0.93
N SER A 25 10.48 1.42 -0.23
CA SER A 25 9.49 2.48 -0.05
C SER A 25 9.09 3.19 -1.34
N GLY A 26 9.97 3.22 -2.36
CA GLY A 26 9.58 3.70 -3.69
C GLY A 26 8.81 2.66 -4.50
N ILE A 27 9.23 1.39 -4.44
CA ILE A 27 8.65 0.30 -5.22
C ILE A 27 7.23 -0.06 -4.76
N ILE A 28 6.93 0.07 -3.47
CA ILE A 28 5.58 -0.22 -2.93
C ILE A 28 4.49 0.66 -3.56
N GLU A 29 4.82 1.88 -3.98
CA GLU A 29 3.89 2.73 -4.74
C GLU A 29 3.59 2.16 -6.13
N GLY A 30 4.56 1.51 -6.76
CA GLY A 30 4.37 0.75 -7.99
C GLY A 30 3.48 -0.48 -7.77
N VAL A 31 3.70 -1.21 -6.66
CA VAL A 31 2.87 -2.34 -6.26
C VAL A 31 1.41 -1.88 -6.02
N LYS A 32 1.22 -0.77 -5.34
CA LYS A 32 -0.09 -0.11 -5.17
C LYS A 32 -0.76 0.14 -6.51
N ASN A 33 -0.05 0.74 -7.46
CA ASN A 33 -0.59 0.98 -8.81
C ASN A 33 -1.06 -0.32 -9.49
N GLY A 34 -0.30 -1.41 -9.35
CA GLY A 34 -0.70 -2.73 -9.85
C GLY A 34 -2.00 -3.23 -9.22
N PHE A 35 -2.16 -3.08 -7.90
CA PHE A 35 -3.38 -3.47 -7.20
C PHE A 35 -4.61 -2.67 -7.63
N ILE A 36 -4.46 -1.37 -7.88
CA ILE A 36 -5.61 -0.48 -8.14
C ILE A 36 -6.02 -0.38 -9.61
N SER A 37 -5.10 -0.61 -10.56
CA SER A 37 -5.35 -0.28 -11.97
C SER A 37 -4.83 -1.27 -13.01
N ASP A 38 -3.90 -2.17 -12.68
CA ASP A 38 -3.31 -3.07 -13.67
C ASP A 38 -2.76 -4.38 -13.05
N ALA A 39 -3.57 -5.44 -13.10
CA ALA A 39 -3.19 -6.77 -12.64
C ALA A 39 -2.04 -7.41 -13.46
N THR A 40 -1.87 -7.01 -14.72
CA THR A 40 -0.76 -7.48 -15.57
C THR A 40 0.55 -6.84 -15.10
N PHE A 41 0.51 -5.54 -14.79
CA PHE A 41 1.66 -4.85 -14.19
C PHE A 41 2.02 -5.42 -12.82
N LEU A 42 1.03 -5.76 -11.98
CA LEU A 42 1.29 -6.45 -10.72
C LEU A 42 2.00 -7.79 -10.92
N THR A 43 1.54 -8.58 -11.90
CA THR A 43 2.17 -9.87 -12.26
C THR A 43 3.59 -9.68 -12.79
N TYR A 44 3.84 -8.61 -13.54
CA TYR A 44 5.20 -8.23 -13.95
C TYR A 44 6.09 -7.93 -12.73
N LEU A 45 5.58 -7.14 -11.76
CA LEU A 45 6.31 -6.83 -10.52
C LEU A 45 6.64 -8.11 -9.75
N GLU A 46 5.67 -9.02 -9.58
CA GLU A 46 5.90 -10.35 -9.00
C GLU A 46 7.03 -11.12 -9.68
N GLY A 47 7.17 -11.02 -11.00
CA GLY A 47 8.25 -11.68 -11.74
C GLY A 47 9.64 -11.13 -11.44
N ILE A 48 9.77 -9.84 -11.14
CA ILE A 48 11.08 -9.16 -11.03
C ILE A 48 11.50 -8.80 -9.60
N LEU A 49 10.53 -8.66 -8.69
CA LEU A 49 10.80 -8.26 -7.32
C LEU A 49 11.56 -9.36 -6.57
N ASN A 50 12.54 -8.92 -5.77
CA ASN A 50 13.29 -9.74 -4.84
C ASN A 50 13.39 -9.02 -3.49
N PRO A 51 13.34 -9.76 -2.36
CA PRO A 51 13.34 -9.17 -1.02
C PRO A 51 14.62 -8.42 -0.70
N GLU A 52 15.74 -8.73 -1.35
CA GLU A 52 17.01 -8.01 -1.23
C GLU A 52 16.99 -6.64 -1.93
N VAL A 53 15.96 -6.36 -2.74
CA VAL A 53 15.81 -5.20 -3.63
C VAL A 53 17.09 -4.89 -4.43
N LYS A 54 17.79 -5.95 -4.85
CA LYS A 54 18.99 -5.87 -5.69
C LYS A 54 18.59 -6.03 -7.16
N PHE A 55 19.04 -5.10 -7.98
CA PHE A 55 18.68 -5.02 -9.39
C PHE A 55 19.91 -4.56 -10.18
N THR A 56 20.03 -5.00 -11.43
CA THR A 56 20.98 -4.40 -12.38
C THR A 56 20.54 -2.98 -12.74
N ASP A 57 21.45 -2.18 -13.31
CA ASP A 57 21.14 -0.82 -13.79
C ASP A 57 19.98 -0.80 -14.78
N GLU A 58 19.95 -1.77 -15.68
CA GLU A 58 18.90 -1.95 -16.68
C GLU A 58 17.57 -2.30 -16.00
N GLN A 59 17.57 -3.23 -15.04
CA GLN A 59 16.38 -3.59 -14.27
C GLN A 59 15.82 -2.40 -13.48
N LEU A 60 16.67 -1.62 -12.81
CA LEU A 60 16.25 -0.41 -12.09
C LEU A 60 15.62 0.61 -13.03
N THR A 61 16.26 0.84 -14.17
CA THR A 61 15.77 1.82 -15.15
C THR A 61 14.42 1.39 -15.74
N ASN A 62 14.30 0.13 -16.10
CA ASN A 62 13.04 -0.44 -16.61
C ASN A 62 11.93 -0.45 -15.55
N LEU A 63 12.26 -0.78 -14.30
CA LEU A 63 11.32 -0.73 -13.17
C LEU A 63 10.84 0.70 -12.92
N ALA A 64 11.76 1.67 -12.79
CA ALA A 64 11.42 3.07 -12.59
C ALA A 64 10.52 3.60 -13.73
N TYR A 65 10.87 3.28 -14.98
CA TYR A 65 10.07 3.66 -16.13
C TYR A 65 8.64 3.10 -16.07
N LYS A 66 8.47 1.82 -15.76
CA LYS A 66 7.14 1.19 -15.67
C LYS A 66 6.31 1.70 -14.49
N VAL A 67 6.94 2.02 -13.35
CA VAL A 67 6.27 2.65 -12.20
C VAL A 67 5.79 4.06 -12.56
N ILE A 68 6.62 4.83 -13.27
CA ILE A 68 6.22 6.16 -13.77
C ILE A 68 5.04 6.03 -14.73
N LEU A 69 5.11 5.10 -15.70
CA LEU A 69 4.02 4.86 -16.64
C LEU A 69 2.72 4.48 -15.93
N SER A 70 2.76 3.59 -14.94
CA SER A 70 1.53 3.17 -14.25
C SER A 70 0.85 4.32 -13.51
N LYS A 71 1.62 5.24 -12.91
CA LYS A 71 1.05 6.47 -12.32
C LYS A 71 0.53 7.42 -13.38
N LEU A 72 1.25 7.59 -14.49
CA LEU A 72 0.83 8.45 -15.59
C LEU A 72 -0.49 7.98 -16.23
N GLU A 73 -0.71 6.68 -16.38
CA GLU A 73 -1.98 6.16 -16.90
C GLU A 73 -3.17 6.48 -16.00
N ILE A 74 -2.96 6.55 -14.68
CA ILE A 74 -3.98 7.00 -13.72
C ILE A 74 -4.20 8.51 -13.84
N LEU A 75 -3.12 9.31 -13.81
CA LEU A 75 -3.20 10.77 -13.87
C LEU A 75 -3.69 11.29 -15.23
N LYS A 76 -3.45 10.58 -16.33
CA LYS A 76 -4.03 10.92 -17.65
C LYS A 76 -5.55 10.87 -17.63
N ARG A 77 -6.14 9.95 -16.85
CA ARG A 77 -7.60 9.82 -16.71
C ARG A 77 -8.18 10.92 -15.83
N ASP A 78 -7.44 11.32 -14.79
CA ASP A 78 -7.85 12.40 -13.89
C ASP A 78 -6.62 13.12 -13.28
N PRO A 79 -6.15 14.20 -13.93
CA PRO A 79 -4.99 14.96 -13.44
C PRO A 79 -5.27 15.74 -12.16
N SER A 80 -6.55 15.92 -11.80
CA SER A 80 -6.97 16.71 -10.65
C SER A 80 -7.06 15.91 -9.36
N GLU A 81 -6.99 14.58 -9.46
CA GLU A 81 -7.11 13.60 -8.36
C GLU A 81 -8.43 13.75 -7.57
N LYS A 82 -9.49 14.22 -8.23
CA LYS A 82 -10.82 14.44 -7.63
C LYS A 82 -11.84 13.36 -7.97
N GLY A 83 -11.56 12.57 -9.01
CA GLY A 83 -12.31 11.40 -9.45
C GLY A 83 -11.40 10.19 -9.42
N TYR A 84 -11.10 9.60 -10.59
CA TYR A 84 -10.29 8.38 -10.69
C TYR A 84 -8.89 8.49 -10.04
N GLY A 85 -8.28 9.67 -10.03
CA GLY A 85 -6.93 9.85 -9.48
C GLY A 85 -6.87 9.59 -7.96
N ILE A 86 -8.01 9.69 -7.26
CA ILE A 86 -8.08 9.38 -5.82
C ILE A 86 -7.75 7.92 -5.50
N THR A 87 -7.81 7.02 -6.49
CA THR A 87 -7.42 5.61 -6.32
C THR A 87 -5.96 5.46 -5.90
N LEU A 88 -5.11 6.46 -6.16
CA LEU A 88 -3.74 6.53 -5.64
C LEU A 88 -3.67 6.55 -4.10
N GLU A 89 -4.76 6.89 -3.41
CA GLU A 89 -4.85 6.87 -1.94
C GLU A 89 -5.16 5.46 -1.38
N TYR A 90 -5.12 4.40 -2.20
CA TYR A 90 -5.26 3.03 -1.71
C TYR A 90 -4.21 2.72 -0.62
N GLY A 91 -4.71 2.27 0.54
CA GLY A 91 -3.91 2.04 1.74
C GLY A 91 -3.48 3.30 2.51
N HIS A 92 -3.64 4.51 1.96
CA HIS A 92 -3.10 5.75 2.56
C HIS A 92 -3.86 6.19 3.79
N THR A 93 -5.18 5.99 3.87
CA THR A 93 -5.96 6.33 5.08
C THR A 93 -5.39 5.63 6.32
N PHE A 94 -5.10 4.33 6.23
CA PHE A 94 -4.46 3.57 7.29
C PHE A 94 -2.97 3.90 7.41
N GLY A 95 -2.27 4.02 6.27
CA GLY A 95 -0.83 4.29 6.21
C GLY A 95 -0.45 5.61 6.89
N HIS A 96 -1.15 6.70 6.59
CA HIS A 96 -0.93 8.00 7.23
C HIS A 96 -1.25 7.95 8.74
N GLY A 97 -2.28 7.20 9.14
CA GLY A 97 -2.56 6.97 10.56
C GLY A 97 -1.39 6.30 11.30
N ILE A 98 -0.80 5.28 10.68
CA ILE A 98 0.40 4.58 11.19
C ILE A 98 1.61 5.53 11.20
N GLU A 99 1.87 6.21 10.09
CA GLU A 99 2.99 7.14 9.92
C GLU A 99 2.96 8.26 10.98
N TRP A 100 1.77 8.83 11.21
CA TRP A 100 1.54 9.84 12.24
C TRP A 100 1.88 9.33 13.63
N LEU A 101 1.43 8.12 13.98
CA LEU A 101 1.71 7.49 15.28
C LEU A 101 3.19 7.15 15.46
N LYS A 102 3.90 6.89 14.36
CA LYS A 102 5.34 6.57 14.38
C LYS A 102 6.24 7.80 14.37
N GLN A 103 5.71 9.01 14.15
CA GLN A 103 6.45 10.27 14.24
C GLN A 103 7.75 10.26 13.41
N GLY A 104 7.68 9.76 12.17
CA GLY A 104 8.83 9.69 11.26
C GLY A 104 9.83 8.56 11.54
N LYS A 105 9.60 7.70 12.54
CA LYS A 105 10.44 6.50 12.81
C LYS A 105 10.16 5.34 11.86
N MET A 106 9.13 5.45 11.05
CA MET A 106 8.71 4.47 10.06
C MET A 106 8.62 5.17 8.73
N SER A 107 9.10 4.53 7.66
CA SER A 107 9.04 5.16 6.35
C SER A 107 7.59 5.23 5.85
N HIS A 108 7.32 6.20 4.98
CA HIS A 108 6.03 6.33 4.30
C HIS A 108 5.63 5.01 3.63
N GLY A 109 6.49 4.46 2.77
CA GLY A 109 6.20 3.23 2.04
C GLY A 109 5.98 2.01 2.94
N GLU A 110 6.65 1.92 4.08
CA GLU A 110 6.39 0.86 5.06
C GLU A 110 5.00 1.03 5.69
N SER A 111 4.62 2.25 6.04
CA SER A 111 3.29 2.56 6.59
C SER A 111 2.18 2.28 5.57
N VAL A 112 2.37 2.68 4.30
CA VAL A 112 1.47 2.36 3.18
C VAL A 112 1.39 0.85 2.94
N SER A 113 2.48 0.10 3.11
CA SER A 113 2.46 -1.36 2.98
C SER A 113 1.52 -2.02 3.99
N PHE A 114 1.53 -1.60 5.25
CA PHE A 114 0.56 -2.04 6.25
C PHE A 114 -0.85 -1.57 5.90
N GLY A 115 -0.98 -0.32 5.47
CA GLY A 115 -2.27 0.25 5.09
C GLY A 115 -2.95 -0.48 3.94
N MET A 116 -2.20 -0.93 2.92
CA MET A 116 -2.75 -1.74 1.84
C MET A 116 -3.18 -3.13 2.31
N LYS A 117 -2.42 -3.78 3.22
CA LYS A 117 -2.84 -5.06 3.79
C LYS A 117 -4.12 -4.92 4.62
N ILE A 118 -4.25 -3.86 5.42
CA ILE A 118 -5.48 -3.56 6.18
C ILE A 118 -6.65 -3.25 5.24
N ALA A 119 -6.43 -2.47 4.18
CA ALA A 119 -7.47 -2.15 3.19
C ALA A 119 -7.95 -3.40 2.43
N ALA A 120 -7.05 -4.35 2.13
CA ALA A 120 -7.40 -5.63 1.54
C ALA A 120 -8.24 -6.49 2.48
N GLU A 121 -7.88 -6.58 3.76
CA GLU A 121 -8.70 -7.28 4.76
C GLU A 121 -10.09 -6.63 4.90
N LEU A 122 -10.17 -5.29 4.91
CA LEU A 122 -11.44 -4.57 4.95
C LEU A 122 -12.31 -4.90 3.74
N ALA A 123 -11.74 -4.87 2.53
CA ALA A 123 -12.45 -5.20 1.30
C ALA A 123 -12.95 -6.66 1.31
N LYS A 124 -12.15 -7.60 1.83
CA LYS A 124 -12.54 -9.01 1.99
C LYS A 124 -13.70 -9.19 2.97
N GLU A 125 -13.65 -8.54 4.12
CA GLU A 125 -14.73 -8.59 5.13
C GLU A 125 -16.05 -7.97 4.62
N LEU A 126 -15.97 -7.05 3.64
CA LEU A 126 -17.12 -6.51 2.92
C LEU A 126 -17.57 -7.37 1.73
N GLY A 127 -16.89 -8.49 1.45
CA GLY A 127 -17.20 -9.38 0.35
C GLY A 127 -16.79 -8.85 -1.04
N LEU A 128 -15.93 -7.83 -1.10
CA LEU A 128 -15.49 -7.21 -2.36
C LEU A 128 -14.37 -7.99 -3.04
N ILE A 129 -13.43 -8.57 -2.27
CA ILE A 129 -12.33 -9.38 -2.81
C ILE A 129 -12.21 -10.71 -2.08
N SER A 130 -11.54 -11.67 -2.70
CA SER A 130 -11.37 -13.01 -2.15
C SER A 130 -10.27 -13.09 -1.07
N ALA A 131 -10.26 -14.17 -0.30
CA ALA A 131 -9.13 -14.48 0.58
C ALA A 131 -7.83 -14.70 -0.22
N GLN A 132 -7.90 -15.23 -1.45
CA GLN A 132 -6.71 -15.36 -2.31
C GLN A 132 -6.15 -14.00 -2.71
N ASP A 133 -7.00 -13.02 -2.99
CA ASP A 133 -6.56 -11.65 -3.31
C ASP A 133 -5.85 -11.01 -2.11
N VAL A 134 -6.36 -11.22 -0.90
CA VAL A 134 -5.68 -10.78 0.32
C VAL A 134 -4.32 -11.47 0.48
N GLU A 135 -4.24 -12.78 0.32
CA GLU A 135 -2.96 -13.49 0.40
C GLU A 135 -1.97 -13.03 -0.67
N ARG A 136 -2.43 -12.64 -1.86
CA ARG A 136 -1.60 -12.01 -2.88
C ARG A 136 -1.00 -10.68 -2.40
N HIS A 137 -1.73 -9.88 -1.62
CA HIS A 137 -1.16 -8.67 -0.99
C HIS A 137 0.00 -9.03 -0.06
N TYR A 138 -0.21 -9.99 0.85
CA TYR A 138 0.84 -10.46 1.76
C TYR A 138 2.05 -11.00 0.99
N TYR A 139 1.83 -11.85 -0.01
CA TYR A 139 2.89 -12.44 -0.84
C TYR A 139 3.75 -11.37 -1.53
N VAL A 140 3.13 -10.43 -2.25
CA VAL A 140 3.87 -9.40 -2.99
C VAL A 140 4.61 -8.45 -2.05
N ILE A 141 3.96 -8.02 -0.96
CA ILE A 141 4.51 -7.02 -0.05
C ILE A 141 5.60 -7.63 0.84
N GLU A 142 5.36 -8.79 1.43
CA GLU A 142 6.27 -9.39 2.40
C GLU A 142 7.37 -10.21 1.73
N GLU A 143 6.99 -11.15 0.86
CA GLU A 143 7.94 -12.13 0.30
C GLU A 143 8.68 -11.57 -0.91
N LYS A 144 7.97 -10.90 -1.82
CA LYS A 144 8.56 -10.40 -3.06
C LYS A 144 9.30 -9.08 -2.87
N LEU A 145 8.73 -8.15 -2.12
CA LEU A 145 9.35 -6.84 -1.87
C LEU A 145 10.21 -6.80 -0.60
N GLY A 146 9.96 -7.67 0.37
CA GLY A 146 10.72 -7.72 1.62
C GLY A 146 10.23 -6.72 2.69
N PHE A 147 8.96 -6.30 2.67
CA PHE A 147 8.32 -5.55 3.76
C PHE A 147 7.66 -6.49 4.78
N ASP A 148 8.43 -7.46 5.29
CA ASP A 148 8.02 -8.33 6.39
C ASP A 148 8.55 -7.79 7.72
N ASN A 149 8.13 -6.58 8.09
CA ASN A 149 8.41 -6.01 9.41
C ASN A 149 7.28 -6.36 10.39
N PRO A 150 7.54 -6.48 11.70
CA PRO A 150 6.47 -6.64 12.68
C PRO A 150 5.57 -5.40 12.67
N PHE A 151 4.27 -5.61 12.91
CA PHE A 151 3.38 -4.49 13.15
C PHE A 151 3.81 -3.78 14.46
N PRO A 152 3.85 -2.43 14.50
CA PRO A 152 4.31 -1.72 15.70
C PRO A 152 3.39 -1.98 16.91
N SER A 153 3.93 -2.59 17.97
CA SER A 153 3.15 -3.03 19.13
C SER A 153 2.55 -1.89 19.95
N GLU A 154 3.08 -0.67 19.80
CA GLU A 154 2.52 0.51 20.47
C GLU A 154 1.25 1.05 19.81
N ILE A 155 0.92 0.60 18.59
CA ILE A 155 -0.25 1.02 17.82
C ILE A 155 -1.41 0.06 18.12
N THR A 156 -2.39 0.54 18.90
CA THR A 156 -3.63 -0.19 19.15
C THR A 156 -4.69 0.19 18.10
N PRO A 157 -5.75 -0.62 17.92
CA PRO A 157 -6.86 -0.27 17.03
C PRO A 157 -7.44 1.11 17.33
N GLU A 158 -7.61 1.45 18.61
CA GLU A 158 -8.18 2.72 19.07
C GLU A 158 -7.28 3.90 18.70
N LYS A 159 -5.95 3.76 18.89
CA LYS A 159 -4.99 4.79 18.50
C LYS A 159 -4.98 5.01 17.00
N LEU A 160 -5.03 3.93 16.22
CA LEU A 160 -5.06 4.04 14.76
C LEU A 160 -6.35 4.72 14.28
N MET A 161 -7.51 4.31 14.80
CA MET A 161 -8.80 4.95 14.51
C MET A 161 -8.78 6.44 14.87
N ALA A 162 -8.26 6.81 16.04
CA ALA A 162 -8.15 8.20 16.46
C ALA A 162 -7.26 9.02 15.53
N ALA A 163 -6.11 8.47 15.11
CA ALA A 163 -5.20 9.13 14.17
C ALA A 163 -5.86 9.36 12.80
N MET A 164 -6.53 8.35 12.24
CA MET A 164 -7.22 8.45 10.95
C MET A 164 -8.37 9.47 10.98
N ILE A 165 -9.11 9.54 12.10
CA ILE A 165 -10.19 10.52 12.28
C ILE A 165 -9.62 11.94 12.38
N ALA A 166 -8.52 12.12 13.12
CA ALA A 166 -7.89 13.43 13.26
C ALA A 166 -7.37 13.96 11.92
N ASP A 167 -6.80 13.10 11.09
CA ASP A 167 -6.33 13.47 9.75
C ASP A 167 -7.49 13.86 8.83
N ASN A 168 -8.59 13.09 8.83
CA ASN A 168 -9.80 13.40 8.05
C ASN A 168 -10.57 14.64 8.54
N LYS A 169 -10.51 14.97 9.84
CA LYS A 169 -11.11 16.22 10.35
C LYS A 169 -10.46 17.47 9.75
N LYS A 170 -9.18 17.42 9.38
CA LYS A 170 -8.53 18.52 8.65
C LYS A 170 -9.12 18.71 7.24
N THR A 171 -9.71 17.66 6.67
CA THR A 171 -10.32 17.66 5.34
C THR A 171 -11.85 17.82 5.36
N GLY A 172 -12.47 17.78 6.56
CA GLY A 172 -13.90 17.98 6.76
C GLY A 172 -14.78 16.82 6.26
N ARG A 173 -14.22 15.62 6.11
CA ARG A 173 -14.90 14.44 5.54
C ARG A 173 -15.05 13.34 6.58
N ASP A 174 -16.08 12.51 6.41
CA ASP A 174 -16.15 11.23 7.11
C ASP A 174 -14.97 10.33 6.73
N LEU A 175 -14.68 9.34 7.57
CA LEU A 175 -13.62 8.38 7.33
C LEU A 175 -13.99 7.54 6.09
N ARG A 176 -13.26 7.77 4.99
CA ARG A 176 -13.50 7.12 3.70
C ARG A 176 -12.25 6.39 3.22
N PHE A 177 -12.48 5.35 2.44
CA PHE A 177 -11.44 4.44 2.00
C PHE A 177 -11.53 4.18 0.50
N VAL A 178 -10.37 4.13 -0.14
CA VAL A 178 -10.23 3.45 -1.42
C VAL A 178 -10.13 1.96 -1.12
N MET A 179 -10.97 1.16 -1.77
CA MET A 179 -10.99 -0.30 -1.67
C MET A 179 -10.94 -0.93 -3.05
N LEU A 180 -10.59 -2.21 -3.11
CA LEU A 180 -10.62 -2.99 -4.35
C LEU A 180 -11.97 -3.70 -4.52
N GLU A 181 -12.42 -3.83 -5.76
CA GLU A 181 -13.49 -4.75 -6.17
C GLU A 181 -12.88 -6.04 -6.78
N LYS A 182 -11.66 -5.93 -7.32
CA LYS A 182 -10.79 -7.05 -7.68
C LYS A 182 -9.38 -6.49 -7.91
N ILE A 183 -8.39 -7.37 -8.05
CA ILE A 183 -7.03 -6.95 -8.39
C ILE A 183 -7.03 -6.21 -9.75
N GLY A 184 -6.44 -5.02 -9.77
CA GLY A 184 -6.40 -4.11 -10.91
C GLY A 184 -7.64 -3.22 -11.07
N GLN A 185 -8.58 -3.24 -10.12
CA GLN A 185 -9.79 -2.40 -10.18
C GLN A 185 -10.27 -1.99 -8.78
N CYS A 186 -10.33 -0.68 -8.52
CA CYS A 186 -10.95 -0.13 -7.32
C CYS A 186 -12.48 -0.23 -7.34
N TYR A 187 -13.04 -0.44 -6.15
CA TYR A 187 -14.47 -0.35 -5.88
C TYR A 187 -14.95 1.09 -6.09
N ASN A 188 -16.02 1.24 -6.86
CA ASN A 188 -16.55 2.54 -7.28
C ASN A 188 -18.09 2.59 -7.17
N PRO A 189 -18.65 2.40 -5.97
CA PRO A 189 -20.08 2.45 -5.77
C PRO A 189 -20.60 3.82 -6.17
N GLU A 190 -21.62 3.84 -7.03
CA GLU A 190 -22.32 5.07 -7.45
C GLU A 190 -21.40 6.14 -8.07
N GLY A 191 -20.21 5.75 -8.55
CA GLY A 191 -19.23 6.67 -9.14
C GLY A 191 -18.33 7.39 -8.13
N ASP A 192 -18.35 7.01 -6.85
CA ASP A 192 -17.37 7.48 -5.85
C ASP A 192 -16.39 6.36 -5.47
N PHE A 193 -15.09 6.60 -5.69
CA PHE A 193 -14.00 5.70 -5.28
C PHE A 193 -13.67 5.80 -3.78
N LEU A 194 -14.29 6.73 -3.06
CA LEU A 194 -14.15 6.90 -1.62
C LEU A 194 -15.39 6.37 -0.89
N ALA A 195 -15.34 5.11 -0.47
CA ALA A 195 -16.43 4.48 0.25
C ALA A 195 -16.36 4.77 1.75
N THR A 196 -17.51 5.10 2.34
CA THR A 196 -17.68 5.20 3.80
C THR A 196 -17.97 3.82 4.37
N VAL A 197 -17.34 3.51 5.51
CA VAL A 197 -17.57 2.26 6.25
C VAL A 197 -17.83 2.58 7.71
N ASP A 198 -18.70 1.80 8.36
CA ASP A 198 -18.97 1.93 9.78
C ASP A 198 -17.68 1.87 10.60
N ARG A 199 -17.51 2.81 11.54
CA ARG A 199 -16.24 2.98 12.27
C ARG A 199 -15.95 1.80 13.19
N GLU A 200 -16.98 1.21 13.80
CA GLU A 200 -16.79 0.04 14.65
C GLU A 200 -16.45 -1.20 13.82
N PHE A 201 -17.01 -1.32 12.61
CA PHE A 201 -16.59 -2.35 11.67
C PHE A 201 -15.12 -2.21 11.28
N VAL A 202 -14.68 -1.01 10.88
CA VAL A 202 -13.27 -0.72 10.56
C VAL A 202 -12.36 -1.05 11.75
N ARG A 203 -12.74 -0.63 12.98
CA ARG A 203 -11.98 -0.91 14.20
C ARG A 203 -11.79 -2.41 14.41
N ARG A 204 -12.84 -3.22 14.24
CA ARG A 204 -12.76 -4.70 14.35
C ARG A 204 -11.84 -5.32 13.29
N VAL A 205 -11.86 -4.79 12.06
CA VAL A 205 -10.93 -5.26 11.00
C VAL A 205 -9.47 -4.93 11.36
N VAL A 206 -9.20 -3.73 11.90
CA VAL A 206 -7.87 -3.37 12.38
C VAL A 206 -7.43 -4.30 13.51
N GLU A 207 -8.31 -4.58 14.47
CA GLU A 207 -8.05 -5.52 15.56
C GLU A 207 -7.73 -6.93 15.05
N TYR A 208 -8.54 -7.46 14.13
CA TYR A 208 -8.30 -8.73 13.46
C TYR A 208 -6.97 -8.75 12.72
N PHE A 209 -6.66 -7.69 11.96
CA PHE A 209 -5.41 -7.56 11.22
C PHE A 209 -4.19 -7.65 12.13
N ILE A 210 -4.19 -6.91 13.26
CA ILE A 210 -3.06 -6.91 14.21
C ILE A 210 -2.84 -8.32 14.75
N GLN A 211 -3.90 -9.00 15.20
CA GLN A 211 -3.83 -10.38 15.71
C GLN A 211 -3.34 -11.38 14.65
N LYS A 212 -3.89 -11.32 13.43
CA LYS A 212 -3.48 -12.19 12.31
C LYS A 212 -2.02 -11.96 11.94
N HIS A 213 -1.57 -10.71 11.89
CA HIS A 213 -0.20 -10.37 11.50
C HIS A 213 0.83 -10.90 12.50
N GLU A 214 0.52 -10.86 13.80
CA GLU A 214 1.36 -11.48 14.84
C GLU A 214 1.46 -13.00 14.65
N GLN A 215 0.32 -13.67 14.44
CA GLN A 215 0.27 -15.13 14.23
C GLN A 215 1.04 -15.58 12.99
N ARG A 216 0.87 -14.90 11.85
CA ARG A 216 1.60 -15.22 10.59
C ARG A 216 3.10 -15.17 10.78
N ARG A 217 3.60 -14.20 11.55
CA ARG A 217 5.03 -14.09 11.85
C ARG A 217 5.52 -15.18 12.80
N SER A 218 4.73 -15.57 13.80
CA SER A 218 5.08 -16.68 14.69
C SER A 218 5.27 -17.98 13.91
N VAL A 219 4.39 -18.26 12.93
CA VAL A 219 4.50 -19.43 12.04
C VAL A 219 5.76 -19.36 11.18
N LYS A 220 6.00 -18.25 10.46
CA LYS A 220 7.23 -18.07 9.66
C LYS A 220 8.51 -18.23 10.48
N THR A 221 8.52 -17.71 11.72
CA THR A 221 9.67 -17.83 12.62
C THR A 221 9.92 -19.28 13.02
N TYR A 222 8.86 -20.03 13.30
CA TYR A 222 8.95 -21.45 13.63
C TYR A 222 9.50 -22.27 12.46
N ASP A 223 8.98 -22.05 11.24
CA ASP A 223 9.44 -22.77 10.05
C ASP A 223 10.92 -22.50 9.73
N MET A 224 11.40 -21.26 9.91
CA MET A 224 12.83 -20.95 9.76
C MET A 224 13.72 -21.65 10.80
N VAL A 225 13.23 -21.89 12.02
CA VAL A 225 13.99 -22.55 13.09
C VAL A 225 14.01 -24.07 12.92
N VAL A 226 12.98 -24.67 12.32
CA VAL A 226 12.89 -26.12 12.13
C VAL A 226 13.66 -26.60 10.88
N VAL A 227 13.85 -25.73 9.89
CA VAL A 227 14.47 -26.06 8.60
C VAL A 227 15.96 -25.65 8.53
N GLY A 228 16.49 -24.97 9.56
CA GLY A 228 17.90 -24.57 9.68
C GLY A 228 18.71 -25.46 10.61
#